data_AF-A0A1B9KTL7-F1
#
_entry.id   AF-A0A1B9KTL7-F1
#
_cell.length_a   1.000
_cell.length_b   1.000
_cell.length_c   1.000
_cell.angle_alpha   90.00
_cell.angle_beta   90.00
_cell.angle_gamma   90.00
#
_symmetry.space_group_name_H-M   'P 1'
#
loop_
_entity.id
_entity.type
_entity.pdbx_description
1 polymer ?
#
loop_
_entity_poly.entity_id
_entity_poly.type
_entity_poly.pdbx_seq_one_letter_code
_entity_poly.pdbx_strand_id
1 'polypeptide(L)'
;MKKNFLTLILLFIFSIGIVHSNESPDIWDYYKVSKNSVFGNESDYDREILTEKYSRIKLILIDGNIIVDTICLIHYETSTNLTTPLSYWKTPEKVEEYKKIFSEEGILLGDQFEAIKFTNNHDDNLCLEAGLTDLIKIDNYFVFLTKSDYLIIFSKQLKKNNESPITYRGFNYQVPNREFSWFGHPMLTNKKIVEDMNKKCDFPTDGSYSDSYFANECDLKELGQYFGKVSDTSFNKKKEIYQKGEYRYNLTKKQHGEFDFEIFLNIEKNNKLIDNLSIFKEKILESAAFLQYYYIDKNFKNIWLLNYVGSDETRDIEKWRHYKIDNSGHFKLLESISCKHRDRQRVVKCQKD
;
A
#
# COMPACT_ATOMS: atom_id res chain seq x y z
N MET A 1 64.03 -18.00 -6.09
CA MET A 1 62.73 -18.52 -6.59
C MET A 1 61.57 -18.52 -5.58
N LYS A 2 61.78 -18.48 -4.24
CA LYS A 2 60.66 -18.52 -3.26
C LYS A 2 59.90 -17.21 -3.02
N LYS A 3 60.50 -16.03 -3.25
CA LYS A 3 59.84 -14.73 -2.99
C LYS A 3 58.80 -14.34 -4.06
N ASN A 4 59.03 -14.67 -5.32
CA ASN A 4 58.11 -14.28 -6.41
C ASN A 4 56.84 -15.15 -6.46
N PHE A 5 56.87 -16.35 -5.88
CA PHE A 5 55.71 -17.24 -5.85
C PHE A 5 54.66 -16.80 -4.81
N LEU A 6 55.10 -16.22 -3.69
CA LEU A 6 54.21 -15.74 -2.64
C LEU A 6 53.44 -14.48 -3.09
N THR A 7 54.08 -13.62 -3.87
CA THR A 7 53.46 -12.41 -4.43
C THR A 7 52.38 -12.74 -5.46
N LEU A 8 52.60 -13.78 -6.28
CA LEU A 8 51.61 -14.23 -7.27
C LEU A 8 50.37 -14.87 -6.60
N ILE A 9 50.56 -15.61 -5.51
CA ILE A 9 49.44 -16.23 -4.77
C ILE A 9 48.61 -15.16 -4.04
N LEU A 10 49.23 -14.14 -3.46
CA LEU A 10 48.53 -13.02 -2.83
C LEU A 10 47.74 -12.17 -3.84
N LEU A 11 48.28 -11.98 -5.06
CA LEU A 11 47.55 -11.34 -6.16
C LEU A 11 46.34 -12.18 -6.59
N PHE A 12 46.47 -13.50 -6.67
CA PHE A 12 45.36 -14.37 -7.07
C PHE A 12 44.24 -14.47 -6.02
N ILE A 13 44.58 -14.44 -4.72
CA ILE A 13 43.57 -14.45 -3.64
C ILE A 13 42.82 -13.11 -3.58
N PHE A 14 43.46 -11.99 -3.93
CA PHE A 14 42.79 -10.69 -4.08
C PHE A 14 41.97 -10.56 -5.38
N SER A 15 42.25 -11.36 -6.42
CA SER A 15 41.46 -11.37 -7.65
C SER A 15 40.22 -12.27 -7.60
N ILE A 16 40.18 -13.24 -6.68
CA ILE A 16 39.03 -14.17 -6.52
C ILE A 16 37.98 -13.62 -5.54
N GLY A 17 38.34 -12.67 -4.69
CA GLY A 17 37.40 -11.92 -3.85
C GLY A 17 36.90 -10.68 -4.58
N ILE A 18 35.61 -10.65 -4.91
CA ILE A 18 34.89 -9.53 -5.57
C ILE A 18 34.96 -9.56 -7.11
N VAL A 19 34.53 -10.66 -7.70
CA VAL A 19 33.60 -10.58 -8.83
C VAL A 19 32.24 -11.06 -8.33
N HIS A 20 31.68 -10.33 -7.36
CA HIS A 20 30.23 -10.24 -7.29
C HIS A 20 29.90 -9.13 -8.25
N SER A 21 29.45 -9.51 -9.45
CA SER A 21 28.76 -8.62 -10.35
C SER A 21 27.54 -8.10 -9.58
N ASN A 22 27.67 -6.97 -8.88
CA ASN A 22 26.51 -6.17 -8.51
C ASN A 22 25.96 -5.67 -9.84
N GLU A 23 25.09 -6.47 -10.47
CA GLU A 23 24.34 -5.99 -11.63
C GLU A 23 23.58 -4.74 -11.16
N SER A 24 23.81 -3.63 -11.85
CA SER A 24 23.04 -2.42 -11.58
C SER A 24 21.55 -2.73 -11.76
N PRO A 25 20.68 -2.32 -10.84
CA PRO A 25 19.26 -2.63 -10.92
C PRO A 25 18.68 -2.13 -12.25
N ASP A 26 18.05 -3.04 -12.99
CA ASP A 26 17.41 -2.75 -14.26
C ASP A 26 15.94 -2.39 -14.00
N ILE A 27 15.59 -1.11 -14.19
CA ILE A 27 14.31 -0.53 -13.77
C ILE A 27 13.38 -0.39 -14.97
N TRP A 28 12.13 -0.83 -14.78
CA TRP A 28 11.07 -0.77 -15.76
C TRP A 28 9.89 0.00 -15.18
N ASP A 29 9.47 1.05 -15.87
CA ASP A 29 8.39 1.92 -15.42
C ASP A 29 7.04 1.43 -15.96
N TYR A 30 5.97 1.65 -15.19
CA TYR A 30 4.61 1.43 -15.67
C TYR A 30 4.36 2.23 -16.95
N TYR A 31 3.77 1.58 -17.95
CA TYR A 31 3.40 2.22 -19.22
C TYR A 31 1.89 2.42 -19.33
N LYS A 32 1.11 1.33 -19.32
CA LYS A 32 -0.36 1.36 -19.45
C LYS A 32 -0.99 0.01 -19.08
N VAL A 33 -2.31 -0.01 -18.98
CA VAL A 33 -3.11 -1.25 -19.08
C VAL A 33 -3.72 -1.32 -20.49
N SER A 34 -3.86 -2.52 -21.05
CA SER A 34 -4.49 -2.70 -22.36
C SER A 34 -5.89 -2.10 -22.40
N LYS A 35 -6.26 -1.53 -23.54
CA LYS A 35 -7.56 -0.88 -23.73
C LYS A 35 -8.70 -1.88 -23.60
N ASN A 36 -8.54 -3.07 -24.16
CA ASN A 36 -9.50 -4.16 -24.11
C ASN A 36 -8.95 -5.29 -23.24
N SER A 37 -9.83 -6.14 -22.70
CA SER A 37 -9.42 -7.46 -22.21
C SER A 37 -9.32 -8.45 -23.36
N VAL A 38 -8.57 -9.54 -23.19
CA VAL A 38 -8.33 -10.55 -24.24
C VAL A 38 -9.65 -11.09 -24.81
N PHE A 39 -10.64 -11.32 -23.95
CA PHE A 39 -11.94 -11.90 -24.33
C PHE A 39 -13.06 -10.87 -24.50
N GLY A 40 -12.77 -9.57 -24.36
CA GLY A 40 -13.69 -8.46 -24.70
C GLY A 40 -14.95 -8.33 -23.84
N ASN A 41 -15.08 -9.08 -22.75
CA ASN A 41 -16.29 -9.13 -21.91
C ASN A 41 -16.17 -8.34 -20.59
N GLU A 42 -15.06 -7.63 -20.39
CA GLU A 42 -14.76 -6.96 -19.12
C GLU A 42 -15.08 -5.48 -19.18
N SER A 43 -15.40 -4.90 -18.02
CA SER A 43 -15.85 -3.51 -17.94
C SER A 43 -14.67 -2.53 -18.04
N ASP A 44 -14.92 -1.30 -18.52
CA ASP A 44 -13.94 -0.21 -18.44
C ASP A 44 -13.48 0.04 -16.99
N TYR A 45 -14.32 -0.34 -16.01
CA TYR A 45 -14.07 -0.22 -14.58
C TYR A 45 -12.90 -1.12 -14.12
N ASP A 46 -12.80 -2.36 -14.60
CA ASP A 46 -11.69 -3.26 -14.28
C ASP A 46 -10.34 -2.73 -14.80
N ARG A 47 -10.35 -2.13 -16.00
CA ARG A 47 -9.16 -1.49 -16.58
C ARG A 47 -8.70 -0.31 -15.73
N GLU A 48 -9.63 0.51 -15.26
CA GLU A 48 -9.34 1.67 -14.41
C GLU A 48 -8.73 1.27 -13.07
N ILE A 49 -9.26 0.22 -12.41
CA ILE A 49 -8.70 -0.31 -11.17
C ILE A 49 -7.25 -0.77 -11.37
N LEU A 50 -6.98 -1.55 -12.43
CA LEU A 50 -5.64 -2.01 -12.74
C LEU A 50 -4.70 -0.84 -13.04
N THR A 51 -5.18 0.15 -13.79
CA THR A 51 -4.41 1.36 -14.11
C THR A 51 -4.03 2.10 -12.83
N GLU A 52 -4.99 2.35 -11.94
CA GLU A 52 -4.75 3.03 -10.68
C GLU A 52 -3.73 2.28 -9.82
N LYS A 53 -3.96 0.97 -9.62
CA LYS A 53 -3.13 0.10 -8.78
C LYS A 53 -1.68 0.04 -9.27
N TYR A 54 -1.46 -0.10 -10.58
CA TYR A 54 -0.13 -0.36 -11.12
C TYR A 54 0.58 0.91 -11.64
N SER A 55 -0.11 2.04 -11.79
CA SER A 55 0.47 3.30 -12.32
C SER A 55 1.69 3.84 -11.56
N ARG A 56 1.84 3.44 -10.30
CA ARG A 56 2.94 3.88 -9.41
C ARG A 56 3.99 2.80 -9.18
N ILE A 57 3.76 1.59 -9.69
CA ILE A 57 4.63 0.43 -9.49
C ILE A 57 5.81 0.51 -10.47
N LYS A 58 6.96 0.02 -10.02
CA LYS A 58 8.14 -0.21 -10.84
C LYS A 58 8.56 -1.67 -10.74
N LEU A 59 9.09 -2.20 -11.83
CA LEU A 59 9.77 -3.48 -11.78
C LEU A 59 11.26 -3.23 -11.68
N ILE A 60 11.90 -3.89 -10.73
CA ILE A 60 13.33 -3.80 -10.52
C ILE A 60 13.89 -5.20 -10.69
N LEU A 61 14.63 -5.41 -11.77
CA LEU A 61 15.37 -6.63 -11.99
C LEU A 61 16.77 -6.48 -11.38
N ILE A 62 17.06 -7.29 -10.37
CA ILE A 62 18.35 -7.32 -9.67
C ILE A 62 18.64 -8.73 -9.17
N ASP A 63 19.88 -9.19 -9.36
CA ASP A 63 20.38 -10.47 -8.85
C ASP A 63 19.47 -11.67 -9.19
N GLY A 64 18.98 -11.76 -10.43
CA GLY A 64 18.09 -12.85 -10.85
C GLY A 64 16.71 -12.82 -10.19
N ASN A 65 16.24 -11.66 -9.74
CA ASN A 65 14.90 -11.47 -9.17
C ASN A 65 14.23 -10.26 -9.79
N ILE A 66 12.93 -10.38 -10.07
CA ILE A 66 12.08 -9.24 -10.41
C ILE A 66 11.33 -8.84 -9.15
N ILE A 67 11.68 -7.67 -8.60
CA ILE A 67 10.94 -7.03 -7.52
C ILE A 67 9.80 -6.23 -8.16
N VAL A 68 8.56 -6.61 -7.85
CA VAL A 68 7.35 -5.88 -8.23
C VAL A 68 7.02 -4.90 -7.10
N ASP A 69 7.84 -3.86 -6.95
CA ASP A 69 7.83 -2.88 -5.85
C ASP A 69 7.32 -3.45 -4.50
N THR A 70 6.30 -2.85 -3.87
CA THR A 70 5.74 -3.29 -2.58
C THR A 70 4.79 -4.49 -2.68
N ILE A 71 4.69 -5.14 -3.84
CA ILE A 71 3.69 -6.19 -4.12
C ILE A 71 4.28 -7.56 -3.86
N CYS A 72 5.29 -7.95 -4.65
CA CYS A 72 5.83 -9.30 -4.58
C CYS A 72 7.25 -9.40 -5.17
N LEU A 73 7.91 -10.52 -4.89
CA LEU A 73 9.20 -10.90 -5.45
C LEU A 73 9.00 -12.10 -6.38
N ILE A 74 9.53 -12.02 -7.60
CA ILE A 74 9.51 -13.11 -8.57
C ILE A 74 10.95 -13.59 -8.77
N HIS A 75 11.21 -14.86 -8.47
CA HIS A 75 12.49 -15.48 -8.83
C HIS A 75 12.59 -15.58 -10.35
N TYR A 76 13.61 -14.93 -10.91
CA TYR A 76 13.85 -14.76 -12.34
C TYR A 76 15.17 -15.44 -12.70
N GLU A 77 15.14 -16.75 -12.88
CA GLU A 77 16.32 -17.47 -13.37
C GLU A 77 16.64 -17.02 -14.79
N THR A 78 17.82 -16.44 -14.99
CA THR A 78 18.32 -15.97 -16.28
C THR A 78 18.54 -17.08 -17.32
N SER A 79 18.30 -18.35 -16.98
CA SER A 79 18.17 -19.45 -17.95
C SER A 79 16.76 -19.47 -18.53
N THR A 80 16.52 -18.57 -19.48
CA THR A 80 15.21 -18.31 -20.09
C THR A 80 14.67 -19.51 -20.86
N ASN A 81 13.58 -20.14 -20.38
CA ASN A 81 12.78 -21.08 -21.15
C ASN A 81 11.93 -20.28 -22.16
N LEU A 82 12.48 -20.03 -23.35
CA LEU A 82 11.71 -19.50 -24.47
C LEU A 82 10.60 -20.50 -24.83
N THR A 83 9.38 -20.00 -24.96
CA THR A 83 8.20 -20.79 -25.32
C THR A 83 7.55 -20.23 -26.58
N THR A 84 6.94 -21.09 -27.38
CA THR A 84 6.09 -20.66 -28.49
C THR A 84 4.69 -20.31 -27.98
N PRO A 85 3.95 -19.40 -28.65
CA PRO A 85 2.56 -19.10 -28.33
C PRO A 85 1.69 -20.36 -28.16
N LEU A 86 1.76 -21.29 -29.12
CA LEU A 86 0.96 -22.52 -29.08
C LEU A 86 1.33 -23.43 -27.91
N SER A 87 2.63 -23.53 -27.58
CA SER A 87 3.07 -24.28 -26.40
C SER A 87 2.59 -23.64 -25.09
N TYR A 88 2.54 -22.31 -25.04
CA TYR A 88 2.17 -21.58 -23.84
C TYR A 88 0.66 -21.59 -23.55
N TRP A 89 -0.16 -21.21 -24.54
CA TRP A 89 -1.63 -21.11 -24.44
C TRP A 89 -2.38 -22.39 -24.81
N LYS A 90 -1.69 -23.41 -25.32
CA LYS A 90 -2.18 -24.77 -25.64
C LYS A 90 -3.17 -24.88 -26.79
N THR A 91 -3.90 -23.83 -27.15
CA THR A 91 -4.88 -23.87 -28.25
C THR A 91 -4.65 -22.75 -29.27
N PRO A 92 -4.85 -23.01 -30.58
CA PRO A 92 -4.73 -21.98 -31.62
C PRO A 92 -5.66 -20.78 -31.40
N GLU A 93 -6.87 -20.99 -30.89
CA GLU A 93 -7.85 -19.92 -30.66
C GLU A 93 -7.32 -18.89 -29.66
N LYS A 94 -6.79 -19.36 -28.52
CA LYS A 94 -6.19 -18.49 -27.51
C LYS A 94 -4.96 -17.78 -28.05
N VAL A 95 -4.16 -18.45 -28.88
CA VAL A 95 -3.01 -17.81 -29.53
C VAL A 95 -3.45 -16.61 -30.36
N GLU A 96 -4.52 -16.74 -31.14
CA GLU A 96 -5.01 -15.65 -31.98
C GLU A 96 -5.62 -14.49 -31.16
N GLU A 97 -6.35 -14.79 -30.09
CA GLU A 97 -6.88 -13.76 -29.17
C GLU A 97 -5.76 -12.95 -28.51
N TYR A 98 -4.75 -13.64 -27.97
CA TYR A 98 -3.60 -12.98 -27.34
C TYR A 98 -2.75 -12.22 -28.38
N LYS A 99 -2.50 -12.77 -29.57
CA LYS A 99 -1.82 -12.03 -30.65
C LYS A 99 -2.56 -10.75 -31.03
N LYS A 100 -3.89 -10.82 -31.11
CA LYS A 100 -4.73 -9.67 -31.46
C LYS A 100 -4.57 -8.54 -30.45
N ILE A 101 -4.76 -8.81 -29.15
CA ILE A 101 -4.65 -7.77 -28.12
C ILE A 101 -3.22 -7.21 -28.01
N PHE A 102 -2.19 -8.03 -28.10
CA PHE A 102 -0.80 -7.55 -28.10
C PHE A 102 -0.57 -6.60 -29.30
N SER A 103 -1.08 -6.96 -30.48
CA SER A 103 -1.02 -6.10 -31.67
C SER A 103 -1.81 -4.81 -31.52
N GLU A 104 -3.00 -4.82 -30.89
CA GLU A 104 -3.79 -3.61 -30.60
C GLU A 104 -3.02 -2.64 -29.70
N GLU A 105 -2.20 -3.17 -28.79
CA GLU A 105 -1.37 -2.38 -27.89
C GLU A 105 -0.03 -1.92 -28.50
N GLY A 106 0.25 -2.31 -29.74
CA GLY A 106 1.47 -1.99 -30.46
C GLY A 106 2.68 -2.86 -30.06
N ILE A 107 2.45 -4.02 -29.45
CA ILE A 107 3.48 -4.96 -29.03
C ILE A 107 3.43 -6.18 -29.95
N LEU A 108 4.51 -6.42 -30.70
CA LEU A 108 4.58 -7.57 -31.61
C LEU A 108 4.97 -8.82 -30.83
N LEU A 109 4.02 -9.74 -30.68
CA LEU A 109 4.28 -11.05 -30.09
C LEU A 109 5.07 -11.90 -31.10
N GLY A 110 6.36 -12.10 -30.84
CA GLY A 110 7.24 -12.91 -31.69
C GLY A 110 6.89 -14.40 -31.70
N ASP A 111 7.61 -15.17 -32.53
CA ASP A 111 7.46 -16.64 -32.64
C ASP A 111 7.79 -17.38 -31.34
N GLN A 112 8.62 -16.75 -30.51
CA GLN A 112 8.96 -17.18 -29.16
C GLN A 112 9.02 -15.98 -28.23
N PHE A 113 8.67 -16.19 -26.97
CA PHE A 113 8.80 -15.21 -25.92
C PHE A 113 9.21 -15.89 -24.63
N GLU A 114 9.68 -15.08 -23.68
CA GLU A 114 9.98 -15.55 -22.34
C GLU A 114 8.75 -15.36 -21.46
N ALA A 115 8.39 -16.39 -20.69
CA ALA A 115 7.26 -16.34 -19.78
C ALA A 115 7.54 -17.06 -18.47
N ILE A 116 7.08 -16.44 -17.39
CA ILE A 116 7.11 -16.97 -16.03
C ILE A 116 5.67 -17.23 -15.63
N LYS A 117 5.36 -18.51 -15.40
CA LYS A 117 4.05 -18.91 -14.90
C LYS A 117 4.06 -18.91 -13.38
N PHE A 118 3.12 -18.24 -12.75
CA PHE A 118 2.95 -18.35 -11.31
C PHE A 118 2.14 -19.61 -11.02
N THR A 119 2.82 -20.67 -10.57
CA THR A 119 2.13 -21.92 -10.21
C THR A 119 1.38 -21.76 -8.89
N ASN A 120 0.11 -22.18 -8.84
CA ASN A 120 -0.76 -22.19 -7.63
C ASN A 120 -0.29 -23.12 -6.49
N ASN A 121 0.94 -23.62 -6.49
CA ASN A 121 1.35 -24.69 -5.60
C ASN A 121 1.72 -24.25 -4.16
N HIS A 122 1.57 -22.97 -3.80
CA HIS A 122 1.63 -22.52 -2.41
C HIS A 122 0.65 -21.37 -2.18
N ASP A 123 -0.15 -21.50 -1.12
CA ASP A 123 -1.20 -20.57 -0.68
C ASP A 123 -0.71 -19.16 -0.24
N ASP A 124 0.53 -18.76 -0.54
CA ASP A 124 1.11 -17.47 -0.13
C ASP A 124 1.80 -16.69 -1.29
N ASN A 125 1.37 -16.87 -2.54
CA ASN A 125 1.93 -16.09 -3.65
C ASN A 125 1.27 -14.70 -3.74
N LEU A 126 1.91 -13.71 -3.13
CA LEU A 126 1.48 -12.30 -3.13
C LEU A 126 1.22 -11.72 -4.54
N CYS A 127 1.87 -12.24 -5.61
CA CYS A 127 1.57 -11.80 -6.98
C CYS A 127 0.18 -12.31 -7.44
N LEU A 128 -0.18 -13.56 -7.10
CA LEU A 128 -1.49 -14.14 -7.40
C LEU A 128 -2.62 -13.45 -6.61
N GLU A 129 -2.36 -13.09 -5.35
CA GLU A 129 -3.26 -12.26 -4.53
C GLU A 129 -3.45 -10.87 -5.14
N ALA A 130 -2.40 -10.30 -5.72
CA ALA A 130 -2.48 -9.03 -6.42
C ALA A 130 -3.22 -9.11 -7.78
N GLY A 131 -3.63 -10.30 -8.20
CA GLY A 131 -4.39 -10.53 -9.43
C GLY A 131 -3.53 -10.73 -10.68
N LEU A 132 -2.22 -10.94 -10.52
CA LEU A 132 -1.26 -11.22 -11.59
C LEU A 132 -1.15 -12.73 -11.77
N THR A 133 -1.24 -13.25 -12.99
CA THR A 133 -1.20 -14.71 -13.25
C THR A 133 0.13 -15.16 -13.85
N ASP A 134 0.65 -14.38 -14.78
CA ASP A 134 1.89 -14.69 -15.48
C ASP A 134 2.62 -13.40 -15.85
N LEU A 135 3.93 -13.49 -16.02
CA LEU A 135 4.76 -12.41 -16.52
C LEU A 135 5.40 -12.83 -17.84
N ILE A 136 5.19 -12.03 -18.87
CA ILE A 136 5.76 -12.22 -20.20
C ILE A 136 6.76 -11.09 -20.48
N LYS A 137 7.93 -11.44 -21.02
CA LYS A 137 8.91 -10.46 -21.49
C LYS A 137 9.02 -10.51 -23.01
N ILE A 138 8.89 -9.34 -23.64
CA ILE A 138 8.99 -9.14 -25.09
C ILE A 138 9.78 -7.87 -25.34
N ASP A 139 10.97 -7.99 -25.92
CA ASP A 139 11.86 -6.87 -26.21
C ASP A 139 12.05 -5.93 -25.01
N ASN A 140 11.52 -4.69 -25.12
CA ASN A 140 11.56 -3.64 -24.11
C ASN A 140 10.25 -3.54 -23.31
N TYR A 141 9.47 -4.62 -23.28
CA TYR A 141 8.25 -4.72 -22.47
C TYR A 141 8.27 -5.90 -21.50
N PHE A 142 7.82 -5.63 -20.28
CA PHE A 142 7.30 -6.64 -19.36
C PHE A 142 5.78 -6.51 -19.34
N VAL A 143 5.08 -7.62 -19.53
CA VAL A 143 3.63 -7.66 -19.62
C VAL A 143 3.11 -8.69 -18.63
N PHE A 144 2.39 -8.22 -17.61
CA PHE A 144 1.64 -9.12 -16.75
C PHE A 144 0.30 -9.46 -17.38
N LEU A 145 -0.04 -10.75 -17.30
CA LEU A 145 -1.40 -11.22 -17.50
C LEU A 145 -2.17 -11.10 -16.18
N THR A 146 -3.44 -10.71 -16.23
CA THR A 146 -4.30 -10.58 -15.05
C THR A 146 -5.44 -11.58 -15.06
N LYS A 147 -6.06 -11.81 -13.88
CA LYS A 147 -7.28 -12.62 -13.76
C LYS A 147 -8.47 -12.07 -14.55
N SER A 148 -8.50 -10.76 -14.80
CA SER A 148 -9.49 -10.07 -15.63
C SER A 148 -9.05 -9.96 -17.10
N ASP A 149 -8.05 -10.73 -17.52
CA ASP A 149 -7.59 -10.84 -18.90
C ASP A 149 -7.14 -9.51 -19.54
N TYR A 150 -6.79 -8.52 -18.72
CA TYR A 150 -6.12 -7.31 -19.15
C TYR A 150 -4.60 -7.53 -19.14
N LEU A 151 -3.89 -6.73 -19.95
CA LEU A 151 -2.44 -6.69 -19.97
C LEU A 151 -1.96 -5.48 -19.18
N ILE A 152 -1.13 -5.67 -18.15
CA ILE A 152 -0.43 -4.56 -17.49
C ILE A 152 0.97 -4.48 -18.08
N ILE A 153 1.27 -3.35 -18.72
CA ILE A 153 2.47 -3.18 -19.53
C ILE A 153 3.45 -2.25 -18.81
N PHE A 154 4.69 -2.71 -18.66
CA PHE A 154 5.85 -1.98 -18.18
C PHE A 154 6.87 -1.84 -19.32
N SER A 155 7.55 -0.69 -19.39
CA SER A 155 8.47 -0.35 -20.47
C SER A 155 9.81 0.14 -19.93
N LYS A 156 10.88 -0.19 -20.65
CA LYS A 156 12.25 0.31 -20.43
C LYS A 156 12.47 1.74 -20.91
N GLN A 157 11.55 2.28 -21.71
CA GLN A 157 11.71 3.58 -22.35
C GLN A 157 10.40 4.37 -22.34
N LEU A 158 10.41 5.51 -21.65
CA LEU A 158 9.54 6.63 -21.98
C LEU A 158 10.41 7.84 -22.37
N LYS A 159 10.67 7.99 -23.68
CA LYS A 159 10.51 9.34 -24.24
C LYS A 159 9.04 9.67 -24.03
N LYS A 160 8.74 10.69 -23.23
CA LYS A 160 7.38 11.23 -23.05
C LYS A 160 6.73 11.41 -24.43
N ASN A 161 5.87 10.48 -24.84
CA ASN A 161 5.01 10.69 -26.00
C ASN A 161 3.87 11.59 -25.55
N ASN A 162 3.83 12.78 -26.15
CA ASN A 162 2.82 13.82 -25.98
C ASN A 162 1.53 13.44 -26.72
N GLU A 163 0.87 12.36 -26.33
CA GLU A 163 -0.49 12.08 -26.80
C GLU A 163 -1.46 12.04 -25.63
N SER A 164 -2.21 13.13 -25.54
CA SER A 164 -3.25 13.47 -24.57
C SER A 164 -2.79 13.57 -23.11
N PRO A 165 -2.55 14.80 -22.60
CA PRO A 165 -2.60 15.01 -21.18
C PRO A 165 -4.07 14.82 -20.81
N ILE A 166 -4.43 13.66 -20.27
CA ILE A 166 -5.44 13.69 -19.21
C ILE A 166 -4.81 14.66 -18.21
N THR A 167 -5.36 15.87 -18.14
CA THR A 167 -5.05 16.84 -17.10
C THR A 167 -5.51 16.24 -15.79
N TYR A 168 -4.73 15.28 -15.31
CA TYR A 168 -4.83 14.74 -13.98
C TYR A 168 -4.35 15.86 -13.08
N ARG A 169 -5.32 16.53 -12.44
CA ARG A 169 -5.03 17.48 -11.37
C ARG A 169 -4.30 16.69 -10.29
N GLY A 170 -3.01 16.97 -10.16
CA GLY A 170 -2.08 16.15 -9.41
C GLY A 170 -2.57 15.84 -7.99
N PHE A 171 -2.38 14.60 -7.60
CA PHE A 171 -2.05 14.28 -6.22
C PHE A 171 -0.58 13.88 -6.18
N ASN A 172 0.26 14.86 -5.85
CA ASN A 172 1.57 14.62 -5.26
C ASN A 172 1.36 13.99 -3.88
N TYR A 173 1.09 12.68 -3.86
CA TYR A 173 1.48 11.85 -2.72
C TYR A 173 2.48 10.85 -3.25
N GLN A 174 3.76 11.17 -3.05
CA GLN A 174 4.71 10.12 -2.72
C GLN A 174 4.07 9.38 -1.56
N VAL A 175 3.61 8.15 -1.76
CA VAL A 175 3.46 7.19 -0.67
C VAL A 175 4.87 6.67 -0.50
N PRO A 176 5.68 7.19 0.45
CA PRO A 176 6.88 6.46 0.78
C PRO A 176 6.39 5.11 1.32
N ASN A 177 7.16 4.05 1.09
CA ASN A 177 7.21 2.94 2.02
C ASN A 177 7.36 3.52 3.44
N ARG A 178 6.25 3.85 4.11
CA ARG A 178 6.27 4.27 5.50
C ARG A 178 6.23 2.97 6.26
N GLU A 179 7.42 2.54 6.67
CA GLU A 179 7.56 1.57 7.73
C GLU A 179 6.52 1.88 8.81
N PHE A 180 5.80 0.83 9.22
CA PHE A 180 4.79 0.94 10.27
C PHE A 180 5.35 1.69 11.48
N SER A 181 4.64 2.72 11.92
CA SER A 181 5.06 3.56 13.04
C SER A 181 3.99 3.64 14.14
N TRP A 182 4.45 3.52 15.38
CA TRP A 182 3.64 3.78 16.57
C TRP A 182 3.28 5.25 16.77
N PHE A 183 3.69 6.13 15.84
CA PHE A 183 3.29 7.54 15.82
C PHE A 183 2.00 7.78 15.03
N GLY A 184 1.42 6.76 14.40
CA GLY A 184 0.15 6.91 13.67
C GLY A 184 0.30 7.64 12.33
N HIS A 185 -0.79 8.21 11.81
CA HIS A 185 -0.84 8.71 10.44
C HIS A 185 -0.93 10.25 10.33
N PRO A 186 0.06 10.95 9.72
CA PRO A 186 0.13 12.42 9.74
C PRO A 186 -1.01 13.12 8.98
N MET A 187 -1.77 12.39 8.18
CA MET A 187 -2.96 12.92 7.52
C MET A 187 -3.97 13.52 8.52
N LEU A 188 -3.99 13.00 9.76
CA LEU A 188 -4.86 13.52 10.83
C LEU A 188 -4.51 14.94 11.31
N THR A 189 -3.37 15.50 10.90
CA THR A 189 -3.02 16.91 11.20
C THR A 189 -3.87 17.91 10.40
N ASN A 190 -4.40 17.49 9.25
CA ASN A 190 -5.24 18.35 8.41
C ASN A 190 -6.71 18.23 8.80
N LYS A 191 -7.21 19.17 9.60
CA LYS A 191 -8.62 19.15 10.04
C LYS A 191 -9.67 19.23 8.91
N LYS A 192 -9.29 19.67 7.69
CA LYS A 192 -10.20 19.65 6.53
C LYS A 192 -10.64 18.24 6.15
N ILE A 193 -9.86 17.24 6.56
CA ILE A 193 -10.17 15.83 6.35
C ILE A 193 -11.52 15.42 6.94
N VAL A 194 -11.99 16.10 7.99
CA VAL A 194 -13.29 15.79 8.62
C VAL A 194 -14.43 16.08 7.65
N GLU A 195 -14.38 17.24 6.97
CA GLU A 195 -15.39 17.62 5.98
C GLU A 195 -15.25 16.80 4.70
N ASP A 196 -14.01 16.57 4.26
CA ASP A 196 -13.73 15.78 3.05
C ASP A 196 -14.17 14.32 3.21
N MET A 197 -13.85 13.66 4.33
CA MET A 197 -14.27 12.27 4.60
C MET A 197 -15.79 12.17 4.74
N ASN A 198 -16.43 13.04 5.51
CA ASN A 198 -17.90 13.01 5.65
C ASN A 198 -18.63 13.25 4.33
N LYS A 199 -17.99 13.91 3.35
CA LYS A 199 -18.55 14.12 2.02
C LYS A 199 -18.24 12.98 1.04
N LYS A 200 -17.02 12.45 1.08
CA LYS A 200 -16.49 11.50 0.06
C LYS A 200 -16.57 10.04 0.48
N CYS A 201 -16.70 9.75 1.77
CA CYS A 201 -16.74 8.39 2.29
C CYS A 201 -18.16 7.86 2.53
N ASP A 202 -19.16 8.49 1.94
CA ASP A 202 -20.57 8.20 2.19
C ASP A 202 -21.07 6.94 1.46
N PHE A 203 -20.69 5.77 1.99
CA PHE A 203 -21.15 4.47 1.49
C PHE A 203 -21.40 3.46 2.63
N PRO A 204 -22.37 2.55 2.49
CA PRO A 204 -22.60 1.37 3.33
C PRO A 204 -21.32 0.60 3.73
N THR A 205 -21.26 0.11 4.97
CA THR A 205 -20.18 -0.80 5.41
C THR A 205 -20.41 -2.27 5.02
N ASP A 206 -21.53 -2.59 4.38
CA ASP A 206 -21.89 -3.94 3.92
C ASP A 206 -20.98 -4.52 2.81
N GLY A 207 -19.97 -3.76 2.39
CA GLY A 207 -18.98 -4.18 1.41
C GLY A 207 -19.40 -3.95 -0.04
N SER A 208 -20.66 -3.58 -0.31
CA SER A 208 -21.20 -3.40 -1.67
C SER A 208 -20.53 -2.28 -2.48
N TYR A 209 -19.76 -1.41 -1.83
CA TYR A 209 -19.04 -0.28 -2.44
C TYR A 209 -17.51 -0.41 -2.37
N SER A 210 -16.98 -1.51 -1.83
CA SER A 210 -15.53 -1.72 -1.71
C SER A 210 -14.81 -1.73 -3.06
N ASP A 211 -15.54 -2.11 -4.11
CA ASP A 211 -15.19 -2.09 -5.53
C ASP A 211 -15.91 -0.93 -6.26
N SER A 212 -15.93 0.27 -5.70
CA SER A 212 -16.46 1.47 -6.39
C SER A 212 -15.39 2.57 -6.49
N TYR A 213 -15.42 3.34 -7.59
CA TYR A 213 -14.57 4.52 -7.82
C TYR A 213 -14.53 5.46 -6.60
N PHE A 214 -15.64 5.57 -5.87
CA PHE A 214 -15.75 6.45 -4.71
C PHE A 214 -15.06 5.94 -3.44
N ALA A 215 -14.81 4.63 -3.31
CA ALA A 215 -14.06 4.08 -2.18
C ALA A 215 -12.57 4.45 -2.21
N ASN A 216 -12.03 4.77 -3.39
CA ASN A 216 -10.64 5.24 -3.56
C ASN A 216 -10.49 6.75 -3.33
N GLU A 217 -11.57 7.54 -3.45
CA GLU A 217 -11.59 8.96 -3.03
C GLU A 217 -11.75 9.13 -1.51
N CYS A 218 -12.00 8.03 -0.80
CA CYS A 218 -12.22 8.03 0.63
C CYS A 218 -10.91 7.80 1.41
N ASP A 219 -10.38 8.88 1.99
CA ASP A 219 -9.19 8.89 2.84
C ASP A 219 -9.27 7.92 4.05
N LEU A 220 -10.48 7.45 4.44
CA LEU A 220 -10.62 6.43 5.50
C LEU A 220 -10.03 5.07 5.12
N LYS A 221 -9.94 4.74 3.82
CA LYS A 221 -9.36 3.47 3.37
C LYS A 221 -7.87 3.39 3.71
N GLU A 222 -7.13 4.47 3.52
CA GLU A 222 -5.71 4.57 3.90
C GLU A 222 -5.53 4.42 5.41
N LEU A 223 -6.40 5.05 6.20
CA LEU A 223 -6.38 4.88 7.66
C LEU A 223 -6.68 3.44 8.07
N GLY A 224 -7.71 2.81 7.49
CA GLY A 224 -8.05 1.42 7.77
C GLY A 224 -6.87 0.48 7.49
N GLN A 225 -6.21 0.63 6.34
CA GLN A 225 -5.03 -0.17 5.98
C GLN A 225 -3.85 0.07 6.93
N TYR A 226 -3.57 1.32 7.29
CA TYR A 226 -2.49 1.66 8.20
C TYR A 226 -2.73 1.09 9.61
N PHE A 227 -3.94 1.27 10.13
CA PHE A 227 -4.31 0.89 11.49
C PHE A 227 -4.67 -0.58 11.64
N GLY A 228 -4.97 -1.32 10.57
CA GLY A 228 -5.04 -2.78 10.60
C GLY A 228 -3.76 -3.40 11.18
N LYS A 229 -2.59 -2.87 10.80
CA LYS A 229 -1.30 -3.28 11.39
C LYS A 229 -1.23 -3.03 12.90
N VAL A 230 -1.87 -1.97 13.42
CA VAL A 230 -1.93 -1.70 14.87
C VAL A 230 -2.79 -2.76 15.58
N SER A 231 -3.91 -3.15 14.97
CA SER A 231 -4.80 -4.18 15.51
C SER A 231 -4.14 -5.56 15.51
N ASP A 232 -3.40 -5.89 14.45
CA ASP A 232 -2.70 -7.18 14.30
C ASP A 232 -1.43 -7.30 15.17
N THR A 233 -0.81 -6.17 15.52
CA THR A 233 0.45 -6.20 16.28
C THR A 233 0.19 -6.51 17.75
N SER A 234 0.68 -7.67 18.20
CA SER A 234 0.70 -8.03 19.61
C SER A 234 1.87 -7.33 20.34
N PHE A 235 1.58 -6.59 21.41
CA PHE A 235 2.60 -6.22 22.40
C PHE A 235 2.06 -6.47 23.81
N ASN A 236 2.89 -7.12 24.63
CA ASN A 236 2.49 -7.53 25.97
C ASN A 236 2.53 -6.36 26.93
N LYS A 237 1.35 -5.97 27.43
CA LYS A 237 1.09 -5.03 28.55
C LYS A 237 1.59 -3.59 28.35
N LYS A 238 2.87 -3.36 28.05
CA LYS A 238 3.49 -2.03 27.98
C LYS A 238 4.60 -2.00 26.93
N LYS A 239 4.64 -0.94 26.12
CA LYS A 239 5.67 -0.69 25.10
C LYS A 239 6.18 0.74 25.20
N GLU A 240 7.44 0.93 25.52
CA GLU A 240 8.06 2.27 25.46
C GLU A 240 8.27 2.68 24.00
N ILE A 241 7.84 3.90 23.66
CA ILE A 241 7.95 4.45 22.30
C ILE A 241 8.84 5.69 22.23
N TYR A 242 9.12 6.33 23.38
CA TYR A 242 9.98 7.50 23.46
C TYR A 242 10.37 7.84 24.90
N GLN A 243 11.55 8.45 25.07
CA GLN A 243 12.02 8.98 26.34
C GLN A 243 12.63 10.38 26.13
N LYS A 244 12.31 11.31 27.04
CA LYS A 244 12.88 12.66 27.07
C LYS A 244 13.19 13.09 28.49
N GLY A 245 14.47 13.02 28.87
CA GLY A 245 14.89 13.28 30.24
C GLY A 245 14.23 12.30 31.22
N GLU A 246 13.55 12.84 32.24
CA GLU A 246 12.82 12.06 33.25
C GLU A 246 11.46 11.53 32.75
N TYR A 247 10.98 11.99 31.59
CA TYR A 247 9.69 11.60 31.03
C TYR A 247 9.82 10.38 30.12
N ARG A 248 8.95 9.39 30.31
CA ARG A 248 8.80 8.19 29.48
C ARG A 248 7.41 8.13 28.87
N TYR A 249 7.34 7.75 27.60
CA TYR A 249 6.11 7.66 26.83
C TYR A 249 5.87 6.21 26.44
N ASN A 250 4.80 5.62 26.96
CA ASN A 250 4.55 4.19 26.86
C ASN A 250 3.15 3.90 26.36
N LEU A 251 3.02 2.94 25.43
CA LEU A 251 1.75 2.39 25.01
C LEU A 251 1.33 1.24 25.90
N THR A 252 0.05 1.18 26.27
CA THR A 252 -0.54 0.03 26.98
C THR A 252 -1.84 -0.37 26.29
N LYS A 253 -2.03 -1.66 26.05
CA LYS A 253 -3.25 -2.22 25.45
C LYS A 253 -4.18 -2.74 26.55
N LYS A 254 -5.47 -2.39 26.47
CA LYS A 254 -6.53 -2.90 27.34
C LYS A 254 -7.58 -3.60 26.48
N GLN A 255 -7.70 -4.91 26.66
CA GLN A 255 -8.72 -5.72 25.99
C GLN A 255 -10.01 -5.71 26.81
N HIS A 256 -11.15 -5.52 26.15
CA HIS A 256 -12.49 -5.51 26.74
C HIS A 256 -13.38 -6.65 26.23
N GLY A 257 -13.15 -7.13 25.00
CA GLY A 257 -13.82 -8.26 24.37
C GLY A 257 -12.99 -8.77 23.19
N GLU A 258 -13.49 -9.70 22.38
CA GLU A 258 -12.76 -10.23 21.22
C GLU A 258 -12.40 -9.14 20.19
N PHE A 259 -13.37 -8.27 19.89
CA PHE A 259 -13.22 -7.13 18.96
C PHE A 259 -13.46 -5.77 19.65
N ASP A 260 -13.09 -5.67 20.93
CA ASP A 260 -13.19 -4.44 21.72
C ASP A 260 -11.89 -4.23 22.50
N PHE A 261 -11.08 -3.25 22.11
CA PHE A 261 -9.87 -2.87 22.82
C PHE A 261 -9.47 -1.41 22.64
N GLU A 262 -8.65 -0.94 23.57
CA GLU A 262 -8.08 0.42 23.57
C GLU A 262 -6.57 0.39 23.75
N ILE A 263 -5.86 1.31 23.11
CA ILE A 263 -4.44 1.60 23.35
C ILE A 263 -4.32 3.00 23.95
N PHE A 264 -3.67 3.05 25.10
CA PHE A 264 -3.39 4.30 25.82
C PHE A 264 -1.94 4.72 25.60
N LEU A 265 -1.73 6.01 25.32
CA LEU A 265 -0.44 6.67 25.49
C LEU A 265 -0.33 7.15 26.94
N ASN A 266 0.65 6.63 27.66
CA ASN A 266 0.96 6.97 29.04
C ASN A 266 2.19 7.87 29.09
N ILE A 267 2.10 8.95 29.84
CA ILE A 267 3.25 9.80 30.17
C ILE A 267 3.62 9.51 31.61
N GLU A 268 4.84 9.03 31.83
CA GLU A 268 5.37 8.71 33.15
C GLU A 268 6.55 9.62 33.48
N LYS A 269 6.68 10.01 34.74
CA LYS A 269 7.85 10.70 35.28
C LYS A 269 8.29 9.97 36.55
N ASN A 270 9.57 9.60 36.64
CA ASN A 270 10.11 8.87 37.79
C ASN A 270 9.30 7.59 38.11
N ASN A 271 8.92 6.83 37.06
CA ASN A 271 8.08 5.63 37.13
C ASN A 271 6.67 5.83 37.71
N LYS A 272 6.20 7.08 37.83
CA LYS A 272 4.82 7.39 38.21
C LYS A 272 4.06 7.91 36.98
N LEU A 273 2.84 7.42 36.79
CA LEU A 273 1.94 7.93 35.76
C LEU A 273 1.59 9.40 36.06
N ILE A 274 1.83 10.27 35.09
CA ILE A 274 1.45 11.68 35.12
C ILE A 274 0.09 11.86 34.48
N ASP A 275 -0.07 11.32 33.27
CA ASP A 275 -1.30 11.43 32.50
C ASP A 275 -1.40 10.28 31.49
N ASN A 276 -2.62 10.00 31.01
CA ASN A 276 -2.86 9.04 29.94
C ASN A 276 -3.92 9.56 28.96
N LEU A 277 -3.82 9.10 27.71
CA LEU A 277 -4.78 9.40 26.66
C LEU A 277 -5.07 8.12 25.88
N SER A 278 -6.35 7.75 25.74
CA SER A 278 -6.78 6.70 24.81
C SER A 278 -6.55 7.22 23.39
N ILE A 279 -5.56 6.67 22.69
CA ILE A 279 -5.15 7.14 21.36
C ILE A 279 -5.73 6.25 20.25
N PHE A 280 -5.89 4.97 20.50
CA PHE A 280 -6.52 4.05 19.56
C PHE A 280 -7.64 3.28 20.25
N LYS A 281 -8.74 3.09 19.53
CA LYS A 281 -9.88 2.32 19.99
C LYS A 281 -10.47 1.56 18.82
N GLU A 282 -10.78 0.30 19.05
CA GLU A 282 -11.52 -0.53 18.13
C GLU A 282 -12.65 -1.19 18.91
N LYS A 283 -13.88 -1.00 18.45
CA LYS A 283 -15.05 -1.70 18.96
C LYS A 283 -15.96 -2.06 17.80
N ILE A 284 -16.05 -3.35 17.51
CA ILE A 284 -16.90 -3.89 16.44
C ILE A 284 -18.11 -4.55 17.07
N LEU A 285 -19.30 -4.11 16.67
CA LEU A 285 -20.61 -4.66 17.01
C LEU A 285 -21.27 -5.22 15.74
N GLU A 286 -22.33 -6.01 15.90
CA GLU A 286 -23.06 -6.61 14.77
C GLU A 286 -23.55 -5.59 13.74
N SER A 287 -23.95 -4.39 14.16
CA SER A 287 -24.53 -3.35 13.30
C SER A 287 -23.70 -2.08 13.19
N ALA A 288 -22.55 -2.02 13.86
CA ALA A 288 -21.73 -0.82 13.89
C ALA A 288 -20.27 -1.08 14.28
N ALA A 289 -19.35 -0.30 13.72
CA ALA A 289 -17.95 -0.24 14.08
C ALA A 289 -17.58 1.15 14.60
N PHE A 290 -16.96 1.21 15.77
CA PHE A 290 -16.45 2.44 16.39
C PHE A 290 -14.92 2.38 16.41
N LEU A 291 -14.28 3.26 15.63
CA LEU A 291 -12.82 3.30 15.51
C LEU A 291 -12.29 4.66 15.94
N GLN A 292 -11.11 4.66 16.55
CA GLN A 292 -10.36 5.88 16.82
C GLN A 292 -8.95 5.74 16.30
N TYR A 293 -8.56 6.65 15.41
CA TYR A 293 -7.23 6.75 14.83
C TYR A 293 -6.44 7.89 15.48
N TYR A 294 -5.10 7.82 15.39
CA TYR A 294 -4.23 8.83 16.00
C TYR A 294 -3.04 9.25 15.15
N TYR A 295 -2.48 10.41 15.50
CA TYR A 295 -1.13 10.80 15.10
C TYR A 295 -0.45 11.51 16.27
N ILE A 296 0.81 11.14 16.53
CA ILE A 296 1.69 11.76 17.53
C ILE A 296 2.81 12.45 16.76
N ASP A 297 3.01 13.74 16.97
CA ASP A 297 4.12 14.42 16.29
C ASP A 297 5.48 13.89 16.77
N LYS A 298 6.49 13.99 15.90
CA LYS A 298 7.85 13.55 16.18
C LYS A 298 8.48 14.22 17.42
N ASN A 299 7.93 15.34 17.87
CA ASN A 299 8.41 16.10 19.01
C ASN A 299 7.71 15.75 20.32
N PHE A 300 6.70 14.86 20.31
CA PHE A 300 5.86 14.53 21.47
C PHE A 300 5.27 15.77 22.15
N LYS A 301 4.81 16.71 21.32
CA LYS A 301 4.14 17.95 21.73
C LYS A 301 2.68 17.97 21.31
N ASN A 302 2.32 17.30 20.23
CA ASN A 302 0.98 17.37 19.66
C ASN A 302 0.45 15.98 19.32
N ILE A 303 -0.85 15.79 19.56
CA ILE A 303 -1.56 14.56 19.26
C ILE A 303 -2.86 14.91 18.56
N TRP A 304 -3.18 14.19 17.50
CA TRP A 304 -4.45 14.32 16.79
C TRP A 304 -5.20 13.00 16.87
N LEU A 305 -6.48 13.06 17.18
CA LEU A 305 -7.38 11.92 17.24
C LEU A 305 -8.52 12.13 16.25
N LEU A 306 -8.91 11.05 15.56
CA LEU A 306 -10.06 11.01 14.67
C LEU A 306 -10.96 9.85 15.08
N ASN A 307 -12.20 10.13 15.44
CA ASN A 307 -13.23 9.16 15.78
C ASN A 307 -14.13 8.95 14.57
N TYR A 308 -14.37 7.69 14.28
CA TYR A 308 -15.15 7.19 13.17
C TYR A 308 -16.23 6.24 13.68
N VAL A 309 -17.42 6.35 13.11
CA VAL A 309 -18.52 5.41 13.29
C VAL A 309 -18.95 4.91 11.92
N GLY A 310 -18.84 3.61 11.71
CA GLY A 310 -19.41 2.91 10.56
C GLY A 310 -20.64 2.14 10.99
N SER A 311 -21.68 2.14 10.17
CA SER A 311 -22.85 1.26 10.24
C SER A 311 -23.10 0.67 8.87
N ASP A 312 -23.97 -0.34 8.81
CA ASP A 312 -24.38 -0.98 7.56
C ASP A 312 -24.84 0.02 6.49
N GLU A 313 -25.30 1.20 6.90
CA GLU A 313 -25.80 2.23 5.99
C GLU A 313 -24.81 3.37 5.72
N THR A 314 -23.96 3.74 6.68
CA THR A 314 -23.16 4.98 6.60
C THR A 314 -21.80 4.88 7.26
N ARG A 315 -20.90 5.76 6.81
CA ARG A 315 -19.59 6.01 7.40
C ARG A 315 -19.47 7.49 7.73
N ASP A 316 -19.38 7.81 9.02
CA ASP A 316 -19.30 9.19 9.48
C ASP A 316 -18.09 9.38 10.41
N ILE A 317 -17.36 10.47 10.18
CA ILE A 317 -16.44 11.04 11.16
C ILE A 317 -17.29 11.75 12.21
N GLU A 318 -17.28 11.22 13.43
CA GLU A 318 -18.00 11.78 14.57
C GLU A 318 -17.22 12.92 15.21
N LYS A 319 -15.90 12.75 15.36
CA LYS A 319 -15.09 13.68 16.15
C LYS A 319 -13.66 13.77 15.67
N TRP A 320 -13.10 14.96 15.70
CA TRP A 320 -11.67 15.20 15.56
C TRP A 320 -11.16 16.04 16.71
N ARG A 321 -9.99 15.73 17.26
CA ARG A 321 -9.42 16.40 18.43
C ARG A 321 -7.94 16.63 18.26
N HIS A 322 -7.47 17.83 18.60
CA HIS A 322 -6.05 18.17 18.69
C HIS A 322 -5.69 18.46 20.14
N TYR A 323 -4.78 17.65 20.69
CA TYR A 323 -4.20 17.83 22.00
C TYR A 323 -2.77 18.34 21.91
N LYS A 324 -2.37 19.12 22.91
CA LYS A 324 -0.98 19.47 23.19
C LYS A 324 -0.54 18.87 24.50
N ILE A 325 0.68 18.35 24.55
CA ILE A 325 1.35 17.96 25.79
C ILE A 325 2.01 19.22 26.36
N ASP A 326 1.62 19.61 27.56
CA ASP A 326 2.23 20.76 28.23
C ASP A 326 3.59 20.41 28.86
N ASN A 327 4.25 21.42 29.45
CA ASN A 327 5.58 21.23 30.04
C ASN A 327 5.56 20.34 31.30
N SER A 328 4.40 20.15 31.94
CA SER A 328 4.23 19.23 33.06
C SER A 328 4.01 17.78 32.61
N GLY A 329 3.71 17.56 31.33
CA GLY A 329 3.41 16.24 30.79
C GLY A 329 1.91 15.89 30.78
N HIS A 330 1.03 16.89 30.87
CA HIS A 330 -0.42 16.71 30.80
C HIS A 330 -0.95 16.96 29.38
N PHE A 331 -1.99 16.22 29.01
CA PHE A 331 -2.69 16.42 27.74
C PHE A 331 -3.71 17.55 27.87
N LYS A 332 -3.56 18.57 27.03
CA LYS A 332 -4.49 19.70 26.94
C LYS A 332 -5.17 19.73 25.58
N LEU A 333 -6.49 19.61 25.54
CA LEU A 333 -7.27 19.80 24.31
C LEU A 333 -7.11 21.26 23.83
N LEU A 334 -6.73 21.43 22.57
CA LEU A 334 -6.56 22.73 21.91
C LEU A 334 -7.70 23.06 20.97
N GLU A 335 -8.14 22.08 20.18
CA GLU A 335 -9.22 22.24 19.21
C GLU A 335 -10.01 20.93 19.12
N SER A 336 -11.32 21.04 18.95
CA SER A 336 -12.18 19.91 18.61
C SER A 336 -13.17 20.27 17.51
N ILE A 337 -13.48 19.27 16.70
CA ILE A 337 -14.60 19.29 15.77
C ILE A 337 -15.50 18.13 16.14
N SER A 338 -16.79 18.40 16.31
CA SER A 338 -17.81 17.40 16.57
C SER A 338 -18.83 17.44 15.45
N CYS A 339 -19.15 16.30 14.86
CA CYS A 339 -20.11 16.16 13.78
C CYS A 339 -21.34 15.43 14.29
N LYS A 340 -22.52 16.01 14.03
CA LYS A 340 -23.79 15.36 14.35
C LYS A 340 -24.09 14.31 13.29
N HIS A 341 -24.65 13.19 13.73
CA HIS A 341 -25.23 12.20 12.83
C HIS A 341 -26.23 12.85 11.88
N ARG A 342 -26.30 12.26 10.69
CA ARG A 342 -27.02 12.80 9.55
C ARG A 342 -28.45 13.15 9.88
N ASP A 343 -28.84 14.34 9.45
CA ASP A 343 -30.25 14.72 9.44
C ASP A 343 -31.00 14.03 8.29
N ARG A 344 -32.32 14.24 8.21
CA ARG A 344 -33.18 13.64 7.17
C ARG A 344 -32.75 14.01 5.73
N GLN A 345 -31.83 14.95 5.55
CA GLN A 345 -31.29 15.36 4.26
C GLN A 345 -29.96 14.66 3.91
N ARG A 346 -29.53 13.68 4.73
CA ARG A 346 -28.27 12.92 4.60
C ARG A 346 -27.00 13.79 4.70
N VAL A 347 -27.09 14.98 5.30
CA VAL A 347 -25.94 15.88 5.46
C VAL A 347 -25.35 15.75 6.85
N VAL A 348 -24.04 15.53 6.94
CA VAL A 348 -23.29 15.61 8.19
C VAL A 348 -22.96 17.07 8.51
N LYS A 349 -23.37 17.55 9.69
CA LYS A 349 -23.07 18.91 10.15
C LYS A 349 -22.01 18.87 11.23
N CYS A 350 -20.86 19.49 10.96
CA CYS A 350 -19.75 19.60 11.89
C CYS A 350 -19.68 21.00 12.51
N GLN A 351 -19.38 21.05 13.81
CA GLN A 351 -19.22 22.27 14.60
C GLN A 351 -17.85 22.26 15.26
N LYS A 352 -17.23 23.44 15.33
CA LYS A 352 -15.99 23.66 16.10
C LYS A 352 -16.37 23.97 17.53
N ASP A 353 -15.75 23.25 18.45
CA ASP A 353 -15.94 23.37 19.90
C ASP A 353 -14.69 23.96 20.57
#